data_AF-A0A5Q0G9N7-F1
#
_entry.id   AF-A0A5Q0G9N7-F1
#
_cell.length_a   1.000
_cell.length_b   1.000
_cell.length_c   1.000
_cell.angle_alpha   90.00
_cell.angle_beta   90.00
_cell.angle_gamma   90.00
#
_symmetry.space_group_name_H-M   'P 1'
#
loop_
_entity.id
_entity.type
_entity.pdbx_description
1 polymer ?
#
loop_
_entity_poly.entity_id
_entity_poly.type
_entity_poly.pdbx_seq_one_letter_code
_entity_poly.pdbx_strand_id
1 'polypeptide(L)'
;MSEWQRPLKKLWLLAEQRTYRFRFNSLKSFVSLVLVGAVLSVALAACTGGSENNTSTANPVASPVAANKPNVELTLVSFAVTKAAHEAIIPKFVEKWKQEHNQTVTFKQSYGGSGSQTRAVIDGLEADVVHLALALDTQKIEKAGLIQPGWEKELPNDGIVSKSVAAIITRPGNPKGIKTWADLAKDDVKVITADPKTSGIARWNFLALWNSVIKTGGDEAKATEFVTKVYGNVPILTKDAREATDAFAKQGQGDALINYENEVILAQQKGEKLDYVIPSVNISIDNPIAVVDQNVDKHGNREVAEGFVKFLYTPEAQEEFVKLGFRPVDEKVAQTKEVTDKFPKVDTLGTVQDLGGWATIDKKFFADGGVFDQIQAKNKR
;
A
#
# COMPACT_ATOMS: atom_id res chain seq x y z
N MET A 1 64.67 -30.42 1.22
CA MET A 1 65.05 -30.99 2.53
C MET A 1 65.22 -29.83 3.50
N SER A 2 64.69 -29.99 4.73
CA SER A 2 64.92 -29.20 5.97
C SER A 2 64.63 -27.69 5.92
N GLU A 3 64.09 -27.00 6.92
CA GLU A 3 63.78 -27.26 8.34
C GLU A 3 62.91 -26.07 8.81
N TRP A 4 61.71 -26.31 9.32
CA TRP A 4 61.33 -26.04 10.71
C TRP A 4 62.37 -25.32 11.59
N GLN A 5 62.06 -24.08 11.99
CA GLN A 5 62.10 -23.63 13.40
C GLN A 5 61.21 -22.39 13.61
N ARG A 6 60.35 -22.52 14.62
CA ARG A 6 59.29 -21.64 15.18
C ARG A 6 59.90 -20.38 15.89
N PRO A 7 59.18 -19.48 16.64
CA PRO A 7 57.83 -19.62 17.23
C PRO A 7 56.93 -18.38 17.46
N LEU A 8 55.64 -18.70 17.71
CA LEU A 8 54.74 -18.18 18.76
C LEU A 8 55.06 -16.82 19.40
N LYS A 9 54.22 -15.82 19.12
CA LYS A 9 53.74 -14.86 20.14
C LYS A 9 52.50 -14.12 19.63
N LYS A 10 51.57 -13.89 20.56
CA LYS A 10 50.30 -13.14 20.46
C LYS A 10 49.06 -13.92 20.00
N LEU A 11 48.72 -14.92 20.80
CA LEU A 11 47.35 -15.37 21.03
C LEU A 11 47.18 -15.53 22.55
N TRP A 12 46.92 -14.41 23.25
CA TRP A 12 46.41 -14.35 24.63
C TRP A 12 46.17 -12.88 25.05
N LEU A 13 45.09 -12.63 25.82
CA LEU A 13 44.46 -11.35 26.22
C LEU A 13 43.60 -10.75 25.09
N LEU A 14 42.27 -10.78 25.09
CA LEU A 14 41.30 -10.63 26.18
C LEU A 14 40.07 -11.53 25.93
N ALA A 15 39.89 -12.51 26.81
CA ALA A 15 38.59 -13.07 27.17
C ALA A 15 38.18 -12.45 28.52
N GLU A 16 36.88 -12.53 28.85
CA GLU A 16 36.15 -11.92 29.99
C GLU A 16 35.52 -10.55 29.65
N GLN A 17 34.23 -10.25 29.85
CA GLN A 17 33.12 -10.80 30.64
C GLN A 17 31.83 -10.54 29.82
N ARG A 18 30.72 -11.27 29.90
CA ARG A 18 29.87 -11.43 31.10
C ARG A 18 28.74 -12.40 30.73
N THR A 19 28.74 -13.59 31.33
CA THR A 19 27.63 -14.53 31.31
C THR A 19 26.49 -14.03 32.21
N TYR A 20 25.26 -13.93 31.71
CA TYR A 20 24.07 -13.87 32.57
C TYR A 20 23.33 -15.21 32.54
N ARG A 21 23.41 -15.89 33.69
CA ARG A 21 22.71 -17.14 34.03
C ARG A 21 21.21 -16.87 34.16
N PHE A 22 20.41 -17.72 33.52
CA PHE A 22 19.04 -18.01 33.95
C PHE A 22 19.06 -18.62 35.36
N ARG A 23 18.26 -18.08 36.29
CA ARG A 23 17.89 -18.74 37.56
C ARG A 23 16.39 -18.59 37.79
N PHE A 24 15.69 -19.71 37.64
CA PHE A 24 14.46 -20.01 38.35
C PHE A 24 14.79 -20.36 39.82
N ASN A 25 14.10 -19.78 40.80
CA ASN A 25 13.39 -20.49 41.89
C ASN A 25 12.96 -19.59 43.07
N SER A 26 11.99 -20.13 43.82
CA SER A 26 11.53 -19.79 45.19
C SER A 26 10.43 -18.71 45.21
N LEU A 27 9.14 -18.97 45.45
CA LEU A 27 8.41 -19.90 46.32
C LEU A 27 8.81 -19.83 47.80
N LYS A 28 7.83 -19.41 48.65
CA LYS A 28 7.76 -19.44 50.13
C LYS A 28 8.70 -18.40 50.79
N SER A 29 8.31 -17.58 51.76
CA SER A 29 7.25 -17.61 52.77
C SER A 29 7.16 -16.20 53.39
N PHE A 30 5.97 -15.67 53.70
CA PHE A 30 5.64 -15.29 55.08
C PHE A 30 4.14 -15.07 55.23
N VAL A 31 3.65 -15.56 56.36
CA VAL A 31 2.27 -15.88 56.70
C VAL A 31 1.72 -14.85 57.70
N SER A 32 0.41 -14.61 57.59
CA SER A 32 -0.53 -14.12 58.61
C SER A 32 -0.39 -12.72 59.19
N LEU A 33 -1.42 -11.90 58.94
CA LEU A 33 -2.31 -11.43 60.01
C LEU A 33 -3.74 -11.27 59.45
N VAL A 34 -4.69 -11.53 60.32
CA VAL A 34 -6.04 -12.02 60.08
C VAL A 34 -7.01 -11.11 60.86
N LEU A 35 -8.27 -11.03 60.39
CA LEU A 35 -9.51 -10.60 61.07
C LEU A 35 -10.00 -9.14 60.96
N VAL A 36 -11.22 -9.09 60.40
CA VAL A 36 -12.45 -8.43 60.91
C VAL A 36 -12.73 -6.98 60.51
N GLY A 37 -13.89 -6.82 59.86
CA GLY A 37 -14.56 -5.55 59.66
C GLY A 37 -15.79 -5.65 58.76
N ALA A 38 -16.77 -6.48 59.12
CA ALA A 38 -18.11 -6.44 58.55
C ALA A 38 -19.03 -5.56 59.41
N VAL A 39 -20.12 -5.08 58.77
CA VAL A 39 -21.36 -4.49 59.34
C VAL A 39 -21.21 -2.99 59.73
N LEU A 40 -21.98 -2.02 59.20
CA LEU A 40 -23.41 -1.64 59.39
C LEU A 40 -23.62 -0.39 58.47
N SER A 41 -24.79 0.05 57.97
CA SER A 41 -26.18 -0.40 58.05
C SER A 41 -27.11 0.54 57.27
N VAL A 42 -28.21 -0.06 56.79
CA VAL A 42 -29.61 0.38 56.83
C VAL A 42 -30.13 1.40 55.80
N ALA A 43 -31.20 0.92 55.16
CA ALA A 43 -32.09 1.55 54.21
C ALA A 43 -33.08 2.52 54.85
N LEU A 44 -33.64 3.41 54.02
CA LEU A 44 -34.97 3.95 54.22
C LEU A 44 -35.77 3.77 52.93
N ALA A 45 -36.77 2.90 53.01
CA ALA A 45 -37.94 2.91 52.14
C ALA A 45 -39.04 3.73 52.84
N ALA A 46 -39.71 4.60 52.09
CA ALA A 46 -41.02 5.14 52.48
C ALA A 46 -41.90 5.25 51.24
N CYS A 47 -43.07 4.63 51.30
CA CYS A 47 -44.17 4.76 50.35
C CYS A 47 -45.28 5.65 50.96
N THR A 48 -46.08 6.27 50.08
CA THR A 48 -47.43 6.89 50.19
C THR A 48 -47.36 8.29 49.55
N GLY A 49 -48.18 8.76 48.60
CA GLY A 49 -49.57 8.48 48.21
C GLY A 49 -50.34 9.81 48.32
N GLY A 50 -50.93 10.36 47.23
CA GLY A 50 -51.87 11.49 47.28
C GLY A 50 -51.63 12.64 46.29
N SER A 51 -52.73 13.23 45.83
CA SER A 51 -52.95 14.08 44.65
C SER A 51 -52.47 15.55 44.71
N GLU A 52 -52.34 16.14 43.52
CA GLU A 52 -52.51 17.56 43.10
C GLU A 52 -51.88 18.70 43.95
N ASN A 53 -50.85 19.37 43.41
CA ASN A 53 -50.92 20.75 42.85
C ASN A 53 -49.54 21.33 42.49
N ASN A 54 -49.56 22.15 41.43
CA ASN A 54 -48.46 22.90 40.80
C ASN A 54 -47.31 23.36 41.71
N THR A 55 -46.07 23.08 41.28
CA THR A 55 -44.97 24.05 41.30
C THR A 55 -43.83 23.59 40.38
N SER A 56 -43.57 24.40 39.36
CA SER A 56 -42.50 24.22 38.38
C SER A 56 -41.14 24.17 39.06
N THR A 57 -40.57 22.97 39.16
CA THR A 57 -39.15 22.75 39.46
C THR A 57 -38.53 22.02 38.28
N ALA A 58 -37.67 22.74 37.56
CA ALA A 58 -36.93 22.20 36.44
C ALA A 58 -35.93 21.16 36.97
N ASN A 59 -36.27 19.88 36.84
CA ASN A 59 -35.29 18.81 36.97
C ASN A 59 -34.31 18.92 35.78
N PRO A 60 -32.99 18.96 36.01
CA PRO A 60 -32.04 18.82 34.92
C PRO A 60 -32.22 17.41 34.37
N VAL A 61 -32.75 17.31 33.15
CA VAL A 61 -32.73 16.07 32.38
C VAL A 61 -31.25 15.75 32.18
N ALA A 62 -30.76 14.70 32.86
CA ALA A 62 -29.43 14.19 32.62
C ALA A 62 -29.37 13.81 31.14
N SER A 63 -28.57 14.55 30.36
CA SER A 63 -28.19 14.14 29.01
C SER A 63 -27.70 12.70 29.07
N PRO A 64 -28.14 11.80 28.18
CA PRO A 64 -27.60 10.46 28.16
C PRO A 64 -26.09 10.58 27.96
N VAL A 65 -25.32 10.10 28.95
CA VAL A 65 -23.88 9.93 28.79
C VAL A 65 -23.74 9.02 27.57
N ALA A 66 -23.26 9.58 26.46
CA ALA A 66 -23.04 8.82 25.24
C ALA A 66 -22.19 7.60 25.63
N ALA A 67 -22.78 6.41 25.53
CA ALA A 67 -22.08 5.18 25.84
C ALA A 67 -20.82 5.15 24.97
N ASN A 68 -19.64 5.09 25.60
CA ASN A 68 -18.38 4.98 24.86
C ASN A 68 -18.46 3.75 23.96
N LYS A 69 -18.54 3.95 22.64
CA LYS A 69 -18.44 2.85 21.66
C LYS A 69 -17.14 2.07 21.93
N PRO A 70 -17.15 0.73 21.82
CA PRO A 70 -15.95 -0.07 22.06
C PRO A 70 -14.84 0.32 21.09
N ASN A 71 -13.58 0.19 21.52
CA ASN A 71 -12.43 0.43 20.65
C ASN A 71 -12.48 -0.53 19.45
N VAL A 72 -12.11 -0.03 18.27
CA VAL A 72 -12.07 -0.81 17.03
C VAL A 72 -10.65 -0.87 16.51
N GLU A 73 -10.23 -2.04 16.04
CA GLU A 73 -9.01 -2.21 15.26
C GLU A 73 -9.39 -2.54 13.81
N LEU A 74 -8.73 -1.87 12.86
CA LEU A 74 -8.83 -2.15 11.45
C LEU A 74 -7.52 -2.76 10.93
N THR A 75 -7.61 -3.72 10.01
CA THR A 75 -6.49 -4.27 9.27
C THR A 75 -6.49 -3.73 7.85
N LEU A 76 -5.54 -2.85 7.55
CA LEU A 76 -5.28 -2.34 6.21
C LEU A 76 -4.23 -3.21 5.50
N VAL A 77 -4.60 -3.77 4.36
CA VAL A 77 -3.67 -4.46 3.46
C VAL A 77 -3.50 -3.62 2.20
N SER A 78 -2.28 -3.15 1.95
CA SER A 78 -2.00 -2.28 0.81
C SER A 78 -0.72 -2.65 0.06
N PHE A 79 -0.50 -2.04 -1.10
CA PHE A 79 0.70 -2.24 -1.91
C PHE A 79 1.88 -1.34 -1.46
N ALA A 80 3.11 -1.75 -1.79
CA ALA A 80 4.34 -1.28 -1.15
C ALA A 80 4.58 0.25 -1.12
N VAL A 81 4.02 0.99 -2.09
CA VAL A 81 4.36 2.41 -2.29
C VAL A 81 3.40 3.37 -1.59
N THR A 82 2.27 2.89 -1.08
CA THR A 82 1.27 3.71 -0.36
C THR A 82 1.57 3.88 1.12
N LYS A 83 2.59 3.19 1.66
CA LYS A 83 2.92 3.20 3.09
C LYS A 83 3.07 4.63 3.65
N ALA A 84 3.85 5.47 2.98
CA ALA A 84 4.06 6.84 3.42
C ALA A 84 2.76 7.66 3.43
N ALA A 85 1.83 7.40 2.50
CA ALA A 85 0.55 8.11 2.44
C ALA A 85 -0.35 7.70 3.59
N HIS A 86 -0.48 6.40 3.85
CA HIS A 86 -1.25 5.92 4.98
C HIS A 86 -0.65 6.33 6.34
N GLU A 87 0.68 6.38 6.46
CA GLU A 87 1.35 6.92 7.67
C GLU A 87 0.97 8.38 7.94
N ALA A 88 0.74 9.19 6.90
CA ALA A 88 0.28 10.58 7.03
C ALA A 88 -1.24 10.70 7.24
N ILE A 89 -2.03 9.84 6.61
CA ILE A 89 -3.49 9.93 6.56
C ILE A 89 -4.18 9.26 7.77
N ILE A 90 -3.69 8.09 8.21
CA ILE A 90 -4.34 7.31 9.28
C ILE A 90 -4.48 8.13 10.58
N PRO A 91 -3.45 8.85 11.07
CA PRO A 91 -3.59 9.66 12.28
C PRO A 91 -4.71 10.70 12.20
N LYS A 92 -4.88 11.34 11.02
CA LYS A 92 -5.92 12.33 10.76
C LYS A 92 -7.31 11.71 10.82
N PHE A 93 -7.49 10.53 10.21
CA PHE A 93 -8.75 9.78 10.30
C PHE A 93 -9.06 9.39 11.74
N VAL A 94 -8.09 8.84 12.48
CA VAL A 94 -8.29 8.40 13.87
C VAL A 94 -8.68 9.58 14.77
N GLU A 95 -8.03 10.73 14.61
CA GLU A 95 -8.38 11.95 15.33
C GLU A 95 -9.81 12.41 15.01
N LYS A 96 -10.15 12.51 13.72
CA LYS A 96 -11.49 12.91 13.28
C LYS A 96 -12.56 11.95 13.78
N TRP A 97 -12.35 10.64 13.65
CA TRP A 97 -13.28 9.62 14.11
C TRP A 97 -13.50 9.71 15.62
N LYS A 98 -12.44 9.95 16.40
CA LYS A 98 -12.56 10.12 17.85
C LYS A 98 -13.38 11.36 18.20
N GLN A 99 -13.21 12.47 17.48
CA GLN A 99 -13.98 13.69 17.70
C GLN A 99 -15.47 13.51 17.35
N GLU A 100 -15.77 12.83 16.25
CA GLU A 100 -17.15 12.69 15.73
C GLU A 100 -17.94 11.57 16.42
N HIS A 101 -17.28 10.47 16.81
CA HIS A 101 -17.93 9.27 17.31
C HIS A 101 -17.55 8.89 18.75
N ASN A 102 -16.64 9.63 19.38
CA ASN A 102 -16.06 9.32 20.70
C ASN A 102 -15.51 7.88 20.80
N GLN A 103 -15.10 7.30 19.67
CA GLN A 103 -14.59 5.94 19.56
C GLN A 103 -13.10 5.93 19.23
N THR A 104 -12.32 5.07 19.88
CA THR A 104 -10.89 4.92 19.58
C THR A 104 -10.70 3.90 18.46
N VAL A 105 -9.89 4.24 17.45
CA VAL A 105 -9.58 3.36 16.32
C VAL A 105 -8.07 3.14 16.23
N THR A 106 -7.65 1.89 16.02
CA THR A 106 -6.25 1.52 15.75
C THR A 106 -6.12 0.79 14.41
N PHE A 107 -4.92 0.78 13.84
CA PHE A 107 -4.66 0.14 12.55
C PHE A 107 -3.52 -0.88 12.65
N LYS A 108 -3.80 -2.11 12.21
CA LYS A 108 -2.79 -3.06 11.72
C LYS A 108 -2.58 -2.80 10.24
N GLN A 109 -1.33 -2.85 9.79
CA GLN A 109 -0.98 -2.49 8.42
C GLN A 109 -0.04 -3.53 7.82
N SER A 110 -0.30 -3.91 6.57
CA SER A 110 0.56 -4.79 5.78
C SER A 110 0.82 -4.16 4.42
N TYR A 111 2.09 -4.15 3.99
CA TYR A 111 2.53 -3.57 2.73
C TYR A 111 3.44 -4.54 1.96
N GLY A 112 3.21 -4.68 0.65
CA GLY A 112 4.04 -5.53 -0.21
C GLY A 112 3.66 -5.43 -1.70
N GLY A 113 4.17 -6.33 -2.53
CA GLY A 113 3.70 -6.46 -3.91
C GLY A 113 2.19 -6.74 -3.96
N SER A 114 1.44 -5.98 -4.76
CA SER A 114 -0.03 -6.03 -4.80
C SER A 114 -0.59 -7.44 -5.03
N GLY A 115 0.04 -8.22 -5.92
CA GLY A 115 -0.36 -9.61 -6.15
C GLY A 115 -0.05 -10.53 -4.97
N SER A 116 1.04 -10.29 -4.23
CA SER A 116 1.35 -11.03 -3.00
C SER A 116 0.38 -10.69 -1.86
N GLN A 117 0.01 -9.42 -1.72
CA GLN A 117 -0.97 -8.97 -0.73
C GLN A 117 -2.36 -9.55 -1.02
N THR A 118 -2.74 -9.59 -2.29
CA THR A 118 -3.98 -10.24 -2.77
C THR A 118 -4.03 -11.71 -2.34
N ARG A 119 -2.96 -12.47 -2.63
CA ARG A 119 -2.87 -13.88 -2.22
C ARG A 119 -2.94 -14.03 -0.70
N ALA A 120 -2.21 -13.20 0.05
CA ALA A 120 -2.25 -13.27 1.51
C ALA A 120 -3.67 -13.10 2.07
N VAL A 121 -4.46 -12.19 1.51
CA VAL A 121 -5.87 -11.99 1.93
C VAL A 121 -6.72 -13.22 1.59
N ILE A 122 -6.60 -13.76 0.37
CA ILE A 122 -7.30 -14.98 -0.05
C ILE A 122 -6.93 -16.17 0.84
N ASP A 123 -5.66 -16.26 1.25
CA ASP A 123 -5.13 -17.35 2.07
C ASP A 123 -5.37 -17.15 3.59
N GLY A 124 -6.09 -16.09 3.99
CA GLY A 124 -6.59 -15.91 5.36
C GLY A 124 -6.05 -14.72 6.16
N LEU A 125 -5.29 -13.80 5.54
CA LEU A 125 -5.00 -12.51 6.17
C LEU A 125 -6.28 -11.68 6.21
N GLU A 126 -6.84 -11.51 7.41
CA GLU A 126 -8.15 -10.88 7.64
C GLU A 126 -8.10 -9.35 7.50
N ALA A 127 -7.89 -8.88 6.27
CA ALA A 127 -7.97 -7.46 5.93
C ALA A 127 -9.39 -6.95 6.07
N ASP A 128 -9.59 -5.81 6.72
CA ASP A 128 -10.86 -5.07 6.72
C ASP A 128 -10.97 -4.18 5.48
N VAL A 129 -9.83 -3.64 5.04
CA VAL A 129 -9.73 -2.75 3.90
C VAL A 129 -8.54 -3.16 3.04
N VAL A 130 -8.75 -3.22 1.73
CA VAL A 130 -7.69 -3.44 0.74
C VAL A 130 -7.52 -2.19 -0.13
N HIS A 131 -6.30 -1.65 -0.16
CA HIS A 131 -5.90 -0.59 -1.09
C HIS A 131 -4.83 -1.16 -2.01
N LEU A 132 -5.20 -1.61 -3.20
CA LEU A 132 -4.33 -2.40 -4.07
C LEU A 132 -3.85 -1.59 -5.27
N ALA A 133 -2.89 -2.12 -6.02
CA ALA A 133 -2.26 -1.37 -7.11
C ALA A 133 -3.14 -1.29 -8.37
N LEU A 134 -4.12 -2.18 -8.52
CA LEU A 134 -4.97 -2.32 -9.71
C LEU A 134 -6.23 -3.14 -9.43
N ALA A 135 -7.33 -2.85 -10.14
CA ALA A 135 -8.64 -3.47 -9.88
C ALA A 135 -8.68 -4.99 -10.06
N LEU A 136 -7.89 -5.55 -10.97
CA LEU A 136 -7.78 -7.01 -11.14
C LEU A 136 -7.37 -7.74 -9.84
N ASP A 137 -6.57 -7.12 -8.99
CA ASP A 137 -6.14 -7.71 -7.73
C ASP A 137 -7.31 -7.73 -6.73
N THR A 138 -8.10 -6.66 -6.64
CA THR A 138 -9.35 -6.63 -5.85
C THR A 138 -10.38 -7.64 -6.39
N GLN A 139 -10.53 -7.74 -7.72
CA GLN A 139 -11.42 -8.71 -8.36
C GLN A 139 -11.04 -10.17 -8.07
N LYS A 140 -9.77 -10.46 -7.76
CA LYS A 140 -9.36 -11.81 -7.32
C LYS A 140 -9.86 -12.11 -5.90
N ILE A 141 -9.91 -11.10 -5.03
CA ILE A 141 -10.47 -11.21 -3.67
C ILE A 141 -11.99 -11.35 -3.72
N GLU A 142 -12.66 -10.58 -4.58
CA GLU A 142 -14.09 -10.73 -4.91
C GLU A 142 -14.41 -12.15 -5.40
N LYS A 143 -13.66 -12.67 -6.37
CA LYS A 143 -13.83 -14.05 -6.87
C LYS A 143 -13.58 -15.13 -5.82
N ALA A 144 -12.81 -14.83 -4.78
CA ALA A 144 -12.61 -15.72 -3.63
C ALA A 144 -13.79 -15.67 -2.62
N GLY A 145 -14.76 -14.77 -2.83
CA GLY A 145 -15.96 -14.64 -2.00
C GLY A 145 -15.80 -13.73 -0.78
N LEU A 146 -14.65 -13.06 -0.63
CA LEU A 146 -14.37 -12.20 0.53
C LEU A 146 -14.96 -10.77 0.37
N ILE A 147 -15.09 -10.31 -0.87
CA ILE A 147 -15.70 -9.03 -1.27
C ILE A 147 -16.94 -9.34 -2.12
N GLN A 148 -18.04 -8.62 -1.91
CA GLN A 148 -19.26 -8.78 -2.69
C GLN A 148 -19.12 -8.20 -4.11
N PRO A 149 -19.84 -8.76 -5.10
CA PRO A 149 -19.79 -8.22 -6.44
C PRO A 149 -20.29 -6.77 -6.55
N GLY A 150 -19.60 -5.98 -7.37
CA GLY A 150 -19.95 -4.57 -7.61
C GLY A 150 -19.23 -3.56 -6.71
N TRP A 151 -18.20 -3.99 -5.98
CA TRP A 151 -17.36 -3.14 -5.13
C TRP A 151 -16.84 -1.88 -5.85
N GLU A 152 -16.61 -1.94 -7.16
CA GLU A 152 -16.18 -0.77 -7.95
C GLU A 152 -17.17 0.38 -7.85
N LYS A 153 -18.46 0.11 -7.61
CA LYS A 153 -19.51 1.13 -7.59
C LYS A 153 -19.87 1.63 -6.20
N GLU A 154 -19.25 1.09 -5.15
CA GLU A 154 -19.53 1.47 -3.76
C GLU A 154 -18.87 2.79 -3.36
N LEU A 155 -17.82 3.19 -4.08
CA LEU A 155 -17.04 4.39 -3.81
C LEU A 155 -16.89 5.25 -5.07
N PRO A 156 -16.60 6.55 -4.94
CA PRO A 156 -16.39 7.44 -6.09
C PRO A 156 -15.31 6.92 -7.05
N ASN A 157 -15.41 7.34 -8.31
CA ASN A 157 -14.41 7.07 -9.35
C ASN A 157 -14.12 5.57 -9.55
N ASP A 158 -15.16 4.73 -9.55
CA ASP A 158 -15.03 3.28 -9.70
C ASP A 158 -14.13 2.63 -8.62
N GLY A 159 -14.20 3.14 -7.39
CA GLY A 159 -13.36 2.71 -6.28
C GLY A 159 -11.90 3.14 -6.40
N ILE A 160 -11.56 4.06 -7.31
CA ILE A 160 -10.19 4.57 -7.47
C ILE A 160 -9.96 5.76 -6.55
N VAL A 161 -8.95 5.65 -5.68
CA VAL A 161 -8.66 6.65 -4.63
C VAL A 161 -7.40 7.47 -4.89
N SER A 162 -6.49 6.94 -5.70
CA SER A 162 -5.31 7.66 -6.18
C SER A 162 -4.93 7.20 -7.58
N LYS A 163 -4.24 8.08 -8.32
CA LYS A 163 -3.73 7.80 -9.66
C LYS A 163 -2.23 8.00 -9.74
N SER A 164 -1.63 7.45 -10.78
CA SER A 164 -0.24 7.65 -11.15
C SER A 164 -0.06 7.43 -12.65
N VAL A 165 1.18 7.52 -13.11
CA VAL A 165 1.62 7.08 -14.44
C VAL A 165 2.97 6.39 -14.31
N ALA A 166 3.38 5.63 -15.33
CA ALA A 166 4.71 5.02 -15.34
C ALA A 166 5.78 6.07 -15.70
N ALA A 167 6.85 6.12 -14.93
CA ALA A 167 8.00 6.97 -15.17
C ALA A 167 9.21 6.13 -15.61
N ILE A 168 10.07 6.72 -16.43
CA ILE A 168 11.41 6.20 -16.70
C ILE A 168 12.38 7.00 -15.84
N ILE A 169 12.98 6.36 -14.85
CA ILE A 169 13.99 6.92 -13.96
C ILE A 169 15.37 6.58 -14.54
N THR A 170 16.26 7.56 -14.63
CA THR A 170 17.61 7.40 -15.17
C THR A 170 18.67 7.76 -14.12
N ARG A 171 19.93 7.41 -14.42
CA ARG A 171 21.08 7.92 -13.67
C ARG A 171 21.18 9.45 -13.77
N PRO A 172 21.80 10.13 -12.79
CA PRO A 172 22.06 11.57 -12.85
C PRO A 172 22.73 11.98 -14.17
N GLY A 173 22.20 13.03 -14.81
CA GLY A 173 22.65 13.54 -16.10
C GLY A 173 22.20 12.71 -17.31
N ASN A 174 21.44 11.63 -17.10
CA ASN A 174 20.93 10.73 -18.14
C ASN A 174 22.01 10.33 -19.18
N PRO A 175 23.07 9.61 -18.77
CA PRO A 175 24.24 9.31 -19.62
C PRO A 175 23.90 8.48 -20.87
N LYS A 176 22.78 7.76 -20.87
CA LYS A 176 22.30 6.96 -22.00
C LYS A 176 21.31 7.70 -22.91
N GLY A 177 20.99 8.95 -22.59
CA GLY A 177 20.06 9.79 -23.37
C GLY A 177 18.66 9.18 -23.50
N ILE A 178 18.18 8.49 -22.47
CA ILE A 178 16.89 7.79 -22.45
C ILE A 178 15.77 8.80 -22.26
N LYS A 179 14.85 8.93 -23.22
CA LYS A 179 13.76 9.92 -23.19
C LYS A 179 12.39 9.30 -23.44
N THR A 180 12.35 8.14 -24.07
CA THR A 180 11.13 7.49 -24.54
C THR A 180 11.15 6.01 -24.20
N TRP A 181 9.99 5.36 -24.29
CA TRP A 181 9.89 3.89 -24.15
C TRP A 181 10.80 3.17 -25.15
N ALA A 182 10.91 3.67 -26.39
CA ALA A 182 11.74 3.08 -27.44
C ALA A 182 13.22 2.99 -27.06
N ASP A 183 13.73 3.96 -26.26
CA ASP A 183 15.12 3.98 -25.83
C ASP A 183 15.47 2.82 -24.89
N LEU A 184 14.49 2.25 -24.18
CA LEU A 184 14.68 1.11 -23.28
C LEU A 184 15.00 -0.20 -24.02
N ALA A 185 14.74 -0.24 -25.33
CA ALA A 185 15.01 -1.39 -26.20
C ALA A 185 16.38 -1.30 -26.89
N LYS A 186 17.23 -0.32 -26.56
CA LYS A 186 18.60 -0.24 -27.07
C LYS A 186 19.48 -1.31 -26.40
N ASP A 187 20.36 -1.94 -27.17
CA ASP A 187 21.12 -3.11 -26.73
C ASP A 187 22.11 -2.80 -25.59
N ASP A 188 22.51 -1.54 -25.46
CA ASP A 188 23.44 -1.04 -24.44
C ASP A 188 22.75 -0.47 -23.19
N VAL A 189 21.43 -0.63 -23.07
CA VAL A 189 20.62 -0.18 -21.93
C VAL A 189 20.21 -1.37 -21.08
N LYS A 190 20.41 -1.30 -19.76
CA LYS A 190 19.88 -2.24 -18.77
C LYS A 190 18.71 -1.63 -18.01
N VAL A 191 17.61 -2.37 -17.93
CA VAL A 191 16.34 -1.89 -17.38
C VAL A 191 16.03 -2.63 -16.08
N ILE A 192 15.72 -1.90 -15.02
CA ILE A 192 15.17 -2.45 -13.77
C ILE A 192 13.66 -2.33 -13.81
N THR A 193 12.97 -3.42 -13.48
CA THR A 193 11.52 -3.44 -13.28
C THR A 193 11.14 -4.59 -12.35
N ALA A 194 9.93 -4.55 -11.80
CA ALA A 194 9.42 -5.60 -10.91
C ALA A 194 8.79 -6.76 -11.70
N ASP A 195 8.45 -7.86 -11.03
CA ASP A 195 7.81 -9.03 -11.63
C ASP A 195 6.27 -8.88 -11.73
N PRO A 196 5.65 -8.98 -12.94
CA PRO A 196 4.19 -8.96 -13.13
C PRO A 196 3.40 -10.05 -12.38
N LYS A 197 4.07 -11.14 -11.95
CA LYS A 197 3.44 -12.24 -11.17
C LYS A 197 3.28 -11.89 -9.69
N THR A 198 4.05 -10.94 -9.15
CA THR A 198 4.00 -10.53 -7.73
C THR A 198 3.62 -9.06 -7.53
N SER A 199 3.90 -8.20 -8.50
CA SER A 199 3.84 -6.75 -8.36
C SER A 199 2.86 -6.09 -9.33
N GLY A 200 2.03 -5.18 -8.81
CA GLY A 200 1.08 -4.43 -9.63
C GLY A 200 1.74 -3.46 -10.60
N ILE A 201 2.80 -2.74 -10.18
CA ILE A 201 3.52 -1.82 -11.08
C ILE A 201 4.11 -2.54 -12.26
N ALA A 202 4.52 -3.79 -12.09
CA ALA A 202 5.12 -4.54 -13.17
C ALA A 202 4.12 -4.85 -14.29
N ARG A 203 2.85 -5.09 -13.93
CA ARG A 203 1.76 -5.18 -14.90
C ARG A 203 1.53 -3.82 -15.57
N TRP A 204 1.49 -2.73 -14.80
CA TRP A 204 1.35 -1.39 -15.36
C TRP A 204 2.50 -0.99 -16.29
N ASN A 205 3.74 -1.32 -15.95
CA ASN A 205 4.93 -1.09 -16.77
C ASN A 205 4.85 -1.86 -18.08
N PHE A 206 4.47 -3.15 -18.02
CA PHE A 206 4.22 -3.96 -19.20
C PHE A 206 3.17 -3.30 -20.11
N LEU A 207 2.05 -2.85 -19.51
CA LEU A 207 0.98 -2.19 -20.25
C LEU A 207 1.40 -0.83 -20.80
N ALA A 208 2.25 -0.06 -20.11
CA ALA A 208 2.79 1.21 -20.61
C ALA A 208 3.65 0.97 -21.85
N LEU A 209 4.53 -0.05 -21.82
CA LEU A 209 5.34 -0.45 -22.98
C LEU A 209 4.45 -0.92 -24.15
N TRP A 210 3.49 -1.80 -23.88
CA TRP A 210 2.54 -2.29 -24.89
C TRP A 210 1.73 -1.13 -25.50
N ASN A 211 1.14 -0.29 -24.66
CA ASN A 211 0.32 0.84 -25.06
C ASN A 211 1.12 1.88 -25.85
N SER A 212 2.43 2.03 -25.58
CA SER A 212 3.30 2.92 -26.35
C SER A 212 3.37 2.56 -27.84
N VAL A 213 3.26 1.27 -28.18
CA VAL A 213 3.26 0.79 -29.56
C VAL A 213 1.86 0.88 -30.16
N ILE A 214 0.84 0.43 -29.43
CA ILE A 214 -0.55 0.45 -29.93
C ILE A 214 -1.03 1.87 -30.22
N LYS A 215 -0.80 2.82 -29.30
CA LYS A 215 -1.24 4.21 -29.46
C LYS A 215 -0.47 4.98 -30.53
N THR A 216 0.68 4.47 -30.98
CA THR A 216 1.47 5.06 -32.07
C THR A 216 1.25 4.37 -33.42
N GLY A 217 0.20 3.53 -33.52
CA GLY A 217 -0.21 2.89 -34.77
C GLY A 217 0.47 1.54 -35.05
N GLY A 218 1.21 1.00 -34.09
CA GLY A 218 1.70 -0.37 -34.15
C GLY A 218 0.58 -1.40 -33.88
N ASP A 219 0.79 -2.61 -34.38
CA ASP A 219 -0.08 -3.76 -34.09
C ASP A 219 0.46 -4.58 -32.92
N GLU A 220 -0.28 -5.64 -32.54
CA GLU A 220 0.10 -6.51 -31.43
C GLU A 220 1.41 -7.28 -31.68
N ALA A 221 1.74 -7.56 -32.94
CA ALA A 221 2.98 -8.26 -33.28
C ALA A 221 4.19 -7.34 -32.99
N LYS A 222 4.11 -6.08 -33.43
CA LYS A 222 5.12 -5.04 -33.12
C LYS A 222 5.19 -4.76 -31.63
N ALA A 223 4.05 -4.72 -30.93
CA ALA A 223 4.04 -4.54 -29.48
C ALA A 223 4.73 -5.70 -28.77
N THR A 224 4.46 -6.94 -29.19
CA THR A 224 5.11 -8.13 -28.66
C THR A 224 6.62 -8.11 -28.90
N GLU A 225 7.06 -7.76 -30.11
CA GLU A 225 8.49 -7.65 -30.44
C GLU A 225 9.19 -6.59 -29.59
N PHE A 226 8.60 -5.39 -29.51
CA PHE A 226 9.14 -4.28 -28.72
C PHE A 226 9.26 -4.65 -27.23
N VAL A 227 8.19 -5.18 -26.63
CA VAL A 227 8.19 -5.58 -25.23
C VAL A 227 9.18 -6.73 -25.01
N THR A 228 9.29 -7.69 -25.94
CA THR A 228 10.31 -8.75 -25.88
C THR A 228 11.71 -8.16 -25.78
N LYS A 229 12.02 -7.17 -26.64
CA LYS A 229 13.33 -6.51 -26.67
C LYS A 229 13.63 -5.78 -25.36
N VAL A 230 12.66 -5.02 -24.83
CA VAL A 230 12.83 -4.33 -23.53
C VAL A 230 13.05 -5.33 -22.40
N TYR A 231 12.28 -6.42 -22.33
CA TYR A 231 12.49 -7.45 -21.30
C TYR A 231 13.80 -8.24 -21.49
N GLY A 232 14.36 -8.30 -22.70
CA GLY A 232 15.71 -8.83 -22.94
C GLY A 232 16.81 -7.98 -22.30
N ASN A 233 16.51 -6.71 -22.02
CA ASN A 233 17.38 -5.79 -21.30
C ASN A 233 17.18 -5.80 -19.78
N VAL A 234 16.28 -6.64 -19.25
CA VAL A 234 15.98 -6.74 -17.81
C VAL A 234 16.81 -7.87 -17.18
N PRO A 235 17.86 -7.57 -16.38
CA PRO A 235 18.71 -8.61 -15.80
C PRO A 235 18.04 -9.36 -14.65
N ILE A 236 17.14 -8.71 -13.93
CA ILE A 236 16.41 -9.27 -12.80
C ILE A 236 15.03 -8.63 -12.68
N LEU A 237 14.02 -9.45 -12.38
CA LEU A 237 12.71 -8.99 -11.97
C LEU A 237 12.66 -8.97 -10.44
N THR A 238 12.51 -7.77 -9.88
CA THR A 238 12.42 -7.60 -8.42
C THR A 238 11.02 -7.94 -7.91
N LYS A 239 10.90 -8.26 -6.62
CA LYS A 239 9.61 -8.73 -6.07
C LYS A 239 8.50 -7.67 -6.12
N ASP A 240 8.85 -6.39 -5.98
CA ASP A 240 7.93 -5.26 -5.90
C ASP A 240 8.58 -3.92 -6.27
N ALA A 241 7.78 -2.86 -6.31
CA ALA A 241 8.21 -1.51 -6.70
C ALA A 241 9.31 -0.91 -5.80
N ARG A 242 9.29 -1.20 -4.49
CA ARG A 242 10.27 -0.66 -3.53
C ARG A 242 11.61 -1.34 -3.71
N GLU A 243 11.59 -2.65 -3.90
CA GLU A 243 12.80 -3.42 -4.20
C GLU A 243 13.42 -3.00 -5.54
N ALA A 244 12.61 -2.69 -6.56
CA ALA A 244 13.09 -2.11 -7.81
C ALA A 244 13.82 -0.77 -7.60
N THR A 245 13.23 0.13 -6.80
CA THR A 245 13.85 1.41 -6.44
C THR A 245 15.16 1.19 -5.68
N ASP A 246 15.22 0.28 -4.72
CA ASP A 246 16.43 -0.01 -3.95
C ASP A 246 17.54 -0.61 -4.82
N ALA A 247 17.21 -1.55 -5.72
CA ALA A 247 18.15 -2.12 -6.68
C ALA A 247 18.76 -1.03 -7.59
N PHE A 248 17.93 -0.09 -8.05
CA PHE A 248 18.39 0.99 -8.92
C PHE A 248 19.19 2.05 -8.13
N ALA A 249 18.58 2.69 -7.14
CA ALA A 249 19.10 3.88 -6.47
C ALA A 249 20.22 3.54 -5.48
N LYS A 250 20.06 2.49 -4.67
CA LYS A 250 21.01 2.14 -3.60
C LYS A 250 22.09 1.16 -4.05
N GLN A 251 21.71 0.17 -4.87
CA GLN A 251 22.64 -0.88 -5.30
C GLN A 251 23.31 -0.58 -6.65
N GLY A 252 22.92 0.51 -7.32
CA GLY A 252 23.56 0.94 -8.56
C GLY A 252 23.30 0.02 -9.76
N GLN A 253 22.24 -0.80 -9.74
CA GLN A 253 21.93 -1.73 -10.84
C GLN A 253 21.14 -1.04 -11.98
N GLY A 254 21.50 -1.36 -13.23
CA GLY A 254 20.80 -0.87 -14.42
C GLY A 254 21.06 0.60 -14.78
N ASP A 255 20.68 0.96 -16.00
CA ASP A 255 20.79 2.31 -16.56
C ASP A 255 19.48 3.09 -16.44
N ALA A 256 18.36 2.38 -16.49
CA ALA A 256 17.03 2.92 -16.26
C ALA A 256 16.18 2.03 -15.35
N LEU A 257 15.21 2.63 -14.68
CA LEU A 257 14.17 1.97 -13.89
C LEU A 257 12.80 2.40 -14.42
N ILE A 258 11.89 1.45 -14.62
CA ILE A 258 10.47 1.76 -14.86
C ILE A 258 9.72 1.58 -13.54
N ASN A 259 9.14 2.65 -13.01
CA ASN A 259 8.37 2.62 -11.76
C ASN A 259 7.27 3.68 -11.76
N TYR A 260 6.48 3.76 -10.68
CA TYR A 260 5.48 4.81 -10.53
C TYR A 260 6.10 6.22 -10.46
N GLU A 261 5.41 7.22 -11.01
CA GLU A 261 5.76 8.64 -10.84
C GLU A 261 5.85 9.05 -9.35
N ASN A 262 4.90 8.62 -8.52
CA ASN A 262 4.91 8.91 -7.09
C ASN A 262 6.16 8.36 -6.37
N GLU A 263 6.73 7.25 -6.82
CA GLU A 263 7.92 6.67 -6.20
C GLU A 263 9.17 7.51 -6.43
N VAL A 264 9.34 8.06 -7.64
CA VAL A 264 10.49 8.91 -7.93
C VAL A 264 10.37 10.27 -7.24
N ILE A 265 9.18 10.85 -7.18
CA ILE A 265 8.93 12.10 -6.43
C ILE A 265 9.28 11.89 -4.95
N LEU A 266 8.81 10.80 -4.34
CA LEU A 266 9.13 10.49 -2.94
C LEU A 266 10.63 10.24 -2.71
N ALA A 267 11.31 9.56 -3.65
CA ALA A 267 12.75 9.33 -3.56
C ALA A 267 13.53 10.67 -3.61
N GLN A 268 13.17 11.57 -4.52
CA GLN A 268 13.76 12.91 -4.61
C GLN A 268 13.53 13.72 -3.32
N GLN A 269 12.33 13.66 -2.73
CA GLN A 269 12.02 14.30 -1.44
C GLN A 269 12.90 13.76 -0.29
N LYS A 270 13.33 12.50 -0.37
CA LYS A 270 14.25 11.87 0.58
C LYS A 270 15.73 12.15 0.30
N GLY A 271 16.03 12.98 -0.71
CA GLY A 271 17.38 13.41 -1.06
C GLY A 271 18.08 12.54 -2.10
N GLU A 272 17.40 11.55 -2.68
CA GLU A 272 17.96 10.76 -3.78
C GLU A 272 18.11 11.63 -5.04
N LYS A 273 19.30 11.57 -5.66
CA LYS A 273 19.56 12.28 -6.92
C LYS A 273 19.16 11.38 -8.08
N LEU A 274 17.91 11.48 -8.49
CA LEU A 274 17.35 10.72 -9.60
C LEU A 274 16.78 11.70 -10.63
N ASP A 275 17.11 11.47 -11.89
CA ASP A 275 16.43 12.12 -13.00
C ASP A 275 15.29 11.20 -13.48
N TYR A 276 14.21 11.78 -13.97
CA TYR A 276 13.15 10.99 -14.59
C TYR A 276 12.48 11.73 -15.73
N VAL A 277 11.86 10.95 -16.60
CA VAL A 277 10.98 11.43 -17.67
C VAL A 277 9.63 10.72 -17.56
N ILE A 278 8.56 11.47 -17.79
CA ILE A 278 7.22 10.93 -18.03
C ILE A 278 7.01 10.92 -19.55
N PRO A 279 7.01 9.74 -20.20
CA PRO A 279 6.79 9.67 -21.63
C PRO A 279 5.40 10.21 -22.03
N SER A 280 5.32 10.86 -23.19
CA SER A 280 4.09 11.50 -23.69
C SER A 280 2.97 10.52 -24.03
N VAL A 281 3.33 9.26 -24.34
CA VAL A 281 2.40 8.14 -24.46
C VAL A 281 2.52 7.29 -23.20
N ASN A 282 1.44 7.14 -22.45
CA ASN A 282 1.45 6.41 -21.18
C ASN A 282 0.11 5.71 -20.94
N ILE A 283 -0.04 5.05 -19.79
CA ILE A 283 -1.31 4.48 -19.34
C ILE A 283 -1.65 5.03 -17.95
N SER A 284 -2.94 5.30 -17.70
CA SER A 284 -3.41 5.67 -16.36
C SER A 284 -3.17 4.49 -15.42
N ILE A 285 -2.47 4.75 -14.31
CA ILE A 285 -2.33 3.80 -13.23
C ILE A 285 -3.38 4.16 -12.19
N ASP A 286 -4.44 3.36 -12.13
CA ASP A 286 -5.58 3.60 -11.25
C ASP A 286 -5.50 2.67 -10.03
N ASN A 287 -5.41 3.22 -8.82
CA ASN A 287 -5.26 2.45 -7.58
C ASN A 287 -6.60 2.31 -6.85
N PRO A 288 -7.18 1.10 -6.78
CA PRO A 288 -8.45 0.87 -6.12
C PRO A 288 -8.35 0.73 -4.60
N ILE A 289 -9.44 1.08 -3.93
CA ILE A 289 -9.73 0.81 -2.53
C ILE A 289 -11.05 0.03 -2.42
N ALA A 290 -11.13 -0.95 -1.53
CA ALA A 290 -12.36 -1.67 -1.23
C ALA A 290 -12.42 -2.10 0.24
N VAL A 291 -13.64 -2.23 0.75
CA VAL A 291 -13.92 -2.88 2.04
C VAL A 291 -14.02 -4.39 1.81
N VAL A 292 -13.49 -5.19 2.73
CA VAL A 292 -13.59 -6.66 2.65
C VAL A 292 -14.77 -7.14 3.46
N ASP A 293 -15.91 -7.30 2.80
CA ASP A 293 -17.22 -7.54 3.42
C ASP A 293 -17.21 -8.63 4.48
N GLN A 294 -16.67 -9.81 4.11
CA GLN A 294 -16.67 -10.96 5.01
C GLN A 294 -15.92 -10.67 6.32
N ASN A 295 -14.83 -9.91 6.24
CA ASN A 295 -13.99 -9.65 7.40
C ASN A 295 -14.57 -8.54 8.27
N VAL A 296 -15.09 -7.47 7.66
CA VAL A 296 -15.68 -6.38 8.45
C VAL A 296 -16.98 -6.79 9.16
N ASP A 297 -17.74 -7.71 8.56
CA ASP A 297 -18.92 -8.31 9.18
C ASP A 297 -18.52 -9.26 10.31
N LYS A 298 -17.47 -10.07 10.10
CA LYS A 298 -16.90 -10.94 11.14
C LYS A 298 -16.37 -10.15 12.33
N HIS A 299 -15.67 -9.05 12.09
CA HIS A 299 -15.08 -8.20 13.12
C HIS A 299 -16.06 -7.22 13.74
N GLY A 300 -17.22 -6.99 13.12
CA GLY A 300 -18.21 -6.02 13.58
C GLY A 300 -17.72 -4.56 13.47
N ASN A 301 -16.83 -4.26 12.52
CA ASN A 301 -16.15 -2.96 12.38
C ASN A 301 -16.47 -2.22 11.06
N ARG A 302 -17.47 -2.70 10.29
CA ARG A 302 -17.88 -2.14 8.98
C ARG A 302 -18.05 -0.62 8.97
N GLU A 303 -18.73 -0.05 9.97
CA GLU A 303 -18.96 1.40 10.07
C GLU A 303 -17.63 2.19 10.03
N VAL A 304 -16.62 1.72 10.75
CA VAL A 304 -15.30 2.36 10.84
C VAL A 304 -14.51 2.14 9.55
N ALA A 305 -14.56 0.93 8.97
CA ALA A 305 -13.89 0.61 7.71
C ALA A 305 -14.44 1.46 6.55
N GLU A 306 -15.76 1.57 6.43
CA GLU A 306 -16.43 2.43 5.46
C GLU A 306 -16.12 3.91 5.69
N GLY A 307 -16.08 4.34 6.96
CA GLY A 307 -15.68 5.69 7.33
C GLY A 307 -14.26 6.01 6.86
N PHE A 308 -13.33 5.08 7.05
CA PHE A 308 -11.94 5.23 6.61
C PHE A 308 -11.82 5.33 5.09
N VAL A 309 -12.44 4.42 4.32
CA VAL A 309 -12.34 4.47 2.86
C VAL A 309 -12.99 5.74 2.29
N LYS A 310 -14.11 6.22 2.88
CA LYS A 310 -14.73 7.50 2.52
C LYS A 310 -13.83 8.69 2.87
N PHE A 311 -13.11 8.63 4.00
CA PHE A 311 -12.17 9.67 4.40
C PHE A 311 -11.04 9.88 3.38
N LEU A 312 -10.59 8.82 2.70
CA LEU A 312 -9.54 8.92 1.69
C LEU A 312 -9.91 9.81 0.48
N TYR A 313 -11.21 10.05 0.26
CA TYR A 313 -11.71 10.94 -0.80
C TYR A 313 -11.89 12.39 -0.34
N THR A 314 -11.65 12.69 0.93
CA THR A 314 -11.72 14.07 1.42
C THR A 314 -10.55 14.90 0.87
N PRO A 315 -10.71 16.23 0.72
CA PRO A 315 -9.61 17.10 0.29
C PRO A 315 -8.36 16.94 1.17
N GLU A 316 -8.52 16.80 2.48
CA GLU A 316 -7.40 16.60 3.41
C GLU A 316 -6.58 15.33 3.09
N ALA A 317 -7.25 14.21 2.83
CA ALA A 317 -6.54 12.98 2.47
C ALA A 317 -5.92 13.06 1.06
N GLN A 318 -6.62 13.68 0.10
CA GLN A 318 -6.13 13.89 -1.26
C GLN A 318 -4.90 14.81 -1.30
N GLU A 319 -4.83 15.82 -0.43
CA GLU A 319 -3.64 16.66 -0.26
C GLU A 319 -2.42 15.84 0.23
N GLU A 320 -2.61 14.89 1.15
CA GLU A 320 -1.51 13.99 1.59
C GLU A 320 -1.04 13.08 0.45
N PHE A 321 -1.96 12.57 -0.38
CA PHE A 321 -1.60 11.85 -1.60
C PHE A 321 -0.76 12.72 -2.56
N VAL A 322 -1.17 13.98 -2.80
CA VAL A 322 -0.43 14.93 -3.65
C VAL A 322 0.95 15.26 -3.10
N LYS A 323 1.09 15.46 -1.78
CA LYS A 323 2.39 15.69 -1.14
C LYS A 323 3.37 14.56 -1.43
N LEU A 324 2.88 13.34 -1.51
CA LEU A 324 3.66 12.12 -1.75
C LEU A 324 3.72 11.71 -3.23
N GLY A 325 3.31 12.59 -4.13
CA GLY A 325 3.48 12.41 -5.57
C GLY A 325 2.41 11.57 -6.26
N PHE A 326 1.31 11.24 -5.59
CA PHE A 326 0.16 10.62 -6.25
C PHE A 326 -0.67 11.69 -6.96
N ARG A 327 -1.18 11.36 -8.15
CA ARG A 327 -2.13 12.21 -8.85
C ARG A 327 -3.50 12.10 -8.15
N PRO A 328 -4.14 13.21 -7.77
CA PRO A 328 -5.39 13.20 -7.02
C PRO A 328 -6.55 12.75 -7.90
N VAL A 329 -7.60 12.21 -7.27
CA VAL A 329 -8.88 11.89 -7.94
C VAL A 329 -9.92 12.98 -7.77
N ASP A 330 -9.68 13.96 -6.88
CA ASP A 330 -10.51 15.15 -6.75
C ASP A 330 -10.18 16.15 -7.86
N GLU A 331 -11.18 16.52 -8.67
CA GLU A 331 -10.99 17.40 -9.83
C GLU A 331 -10.56 18.82 -9.44
N LYS A 332 -10.97 19.33 -8.28
CA LYS A 332 -10.60 20.68 -7.82
C LYS A 332 -9.14 20.69 -7.38
N VAL A 333 -8.73 19.69 -6.59
CA VAL A 333 -7.33 19.49 -6.21
C VAL A 333 -6.48 19.29 -7.47
N ALA A 334 -6.96 18.51 -8.44
CA ALA A 334 -6.28 18.24 -9.69
C ALA A 334 -5.95 19.50 -10.52
N GLN A 335 -6.78 20.54 -10.40
CA GLN A 335 -6.63 21.82 -11.13
C GLN A 335 -5.83 22.87 -10.36
N THR A 336 -5.40 22.60 -9.13
CA THR A 336 -4.56 23.53 -8.36
C THR A 336 -3.21 23.70 -9.04
N LYS A 337 -2.64 24.91 -8.92
CA LYS A 337 -1.33 25.22 -9.50
C LYS A 337 -0.21 24.30 -8.98
N GLU A 338 -0.25 23.95 -7.69
CA GLU A 338 0.71 23.01 -7.10
C GLU A 338 0.71 21.67 -7.86
N VAL A 339 -0.48 21.14 -8.15
CA VAL A 339 -0.63 19.85 -8.84
C VAL A 339 -0.22 19.97 -10.31
N THR A 340 -0.65 21.01 -11.01
CA THR A 340 -0.28 21.18 -12.44
C THR A 340 1.20 21.44 -12.65
N ASP A 341 1.88 22.10 -11.70
CA ASP A 341 3.33 22.32 -11.74
C ASP A 341 4.11 21.05 -11.38
N LYS A 342 3.55 20.20 -10.50
CA LYS A 342 4.18 18.95 -10.05
C LYS A 342 4.00 17.80 -11.05
N PHE A 343 2.84 17.67 -11.68
CA PHE A 343 2.52 16.53 -12.54
C PHE A 343 2.43 16.94 -14.00
N PRO A 344 3.41 16.56 -14.84
CA PRO A 344 3.36 16.88 -16.25
C PRO A 344 2.14 16.23 -16.91
N LYS A 345 1.53 16.97 -17.84
CA LYS A 345 0.46 16.45 -18.70
C LYS A 345 1.02 15.33 -19.58
N VAL A 346 0.27 14.24 -19.69
CA VAL A 346 0.54 13.17 -20.65
C VAL A 346 -0.33 13.40 -21.88
N ASP A 347 0.30 13.52 -23.05
CA ASP A 347 -0.41 13.88 -24.30
C ASP A 347 -1.35 12.77 -24.77
N THR A 348 -0.91 11.52 -24.68
CA THR A 348 -1.67 10.33 -25.07
C THR A 348 -1.73 9.35 -23.91
N LEU A 349 -2.73 9.53 -23.05
CA LEU A 349 -2.98 8.65 -21.91
C LEU A 349 -3.97 7.54 -22.30
N GLY A 350 -3.50 6.30 -22.31
CA GLY A 350 -4.36 5.14 -22.45
C GLY A 350 -5.04 4.75 -21.14
N THR A 351 -6.08 3.94 -21.24
CA THR A 351 -6.78 3.36 -20.09
C THR A 351 -6.82 1.83 -20.20
N VAL A 352 -7.17 1.16 -19.11
CA VAL A 352 -7.41 -0.29 -19.11
C VAL A 352 -8.60 -0.66 -20.01
N GLN A 353 -9.58 0.22 -20.12
CA GLN A 353 -10.79 0.06 -20.93
C GLN A 353 -10.43 0.03 -22.42
N ASP A 354 -9.46 0.83 -22.86
CA ASP A 354 -8.94 0.81 -24.23
C ASP A 354 -8.36 -0.56 -24.63
N LEU A 355 -7.94 -1.36 -23.65
CA LEU A 355 -7.38 -2.71 -23.81
C LEU A 355 -8.41 -3.81 -23.52
N GLY A 356 -9.70 -3.46 -23.40
CA GLY A 356 -10.80 -4.41 -23.18
C GLY A 356 -11.03 -4.81 -21.72
N GLY A 357 -10.48 -4.05 -20.77
CA GLY A 357 -10.71 -4.28 -19.35
C GLY A 357 -9.77 -5.34 -18.72
N TRP A 358 -9.74 -5.35 -17.39
CA TRP A 358 -8.81 -6.18 -16.62
C TRP A 358 -8.94 -7.68 -16.86
N ALA A 359 -10.15 -8.20 -17.07
CA ALA A 359 -10.36 -9.63 -17.37
C ALA A 359 -9.68 -10.04 -18.70
N THR A 360 -9.81 -9.20 -19.73
CA THR A 360 -9.16 -9.40 -21.04
C THR A 360 -7.65 -9.31 -20.91
N ILE A 361 -7.17 -8.27 -20.20
CA ILE A 361 -5.74 -8.03 -19.94
C ILE A 361 -5.10 -9.20 -19.20
N ASP A 362 -5.69 -9.67 -18.09
CA ASP A 362 -5.13 -10.76 -17.28
C ASP A 362 -5.01 -12.04 -18.11
N LYS A 363 -6.10 -12.45 -18.76
CA LYS A 363 -6.13 -13.65 -19.61
C LYS A 363 -5.09 -13.60 -20.72
N LYS A 364 -4.91 -12.44 -21.36
CA LYS A 364 -4.00 -12.29 -22.48
C LYS A 364 -2.54 -12.22 -22.05
N PHE A 365 -2.24 -11.39 -21.06
CA PHE A 365 -0.87 -10.99 -20.77
C PHE A 365 -0.27 -11.74 -19.57
N PHE A 366 -1.01 -11.92 -18.48
CA PHE A 366 -0.43 -12.24 -17.18
C PHE A 366 -0.82 -13.61 -16.60
N ALA A 367 -1.93 -14.19 -17.06
CA ALA A 367 -2.31 -15.57 -16.75
C ALA A 367 -1.23 -16.55 -17.25
N ASP A 368 -1.24 -17.77 -16.70
CA ASP A 368 -0.23 -18.77 -17.05
C ASP A 368 -0.26 -19.10 -18.54
N GLY A 369 0.92 -19.05 -19.19
CA GLY A 369 1.07 -19.22 -20.63
C GLY A 369 0.69 -17.97 -21.46
N GLY A 370 0.32 -16.87 -20.79
CA GLY A 370 0.06 -15.57 -21.41
C GLY A 370 1.30 -14.97 -22.08
N VAL A 371 1.11 -13.83 -22.75
CA VAL A 371 2.18 -13.18 -23.53
C VAL A 371 3.42 -12.90 -22.69
N PHE A 372 3.29 -12.51 -21.42
CA PHE A 372 4.45 -12.29 -20.55
C PHE A 372 5.29 -13.56 -20.39
N ASP A 373 4.67 -14.71 -20.14
CA ASP A 373 5.39 -15.98 -19.97
C ASP A 373 6.08 -16.40 -21.27
N GLN A 374 5.45 -16.14 -22.42
CA GLN A 374 6.03 -16.40 -23.74
C GLN A 374 7.27 -15.52 -24.00
N ILE A 375 7.23 -14.25 -23.60
CA ILE A 375 8.37 -13.32 -23.68
C ILE A 375 9.51 -13.81 -22.79
N GLN A 376 9.22 -14.16 -21.53
CA GLN A 376 10.22 -14.67 -20.60
C GLN A 376 10.86 -15.97 -21.09
N ALA A 377 10.08 -16.86 -21.71
CA ALA A 377 10.59 -18.09 -22.31
C ALA A 377 11.52 -17.83 -23.51
N LYS A 378 11.26 -16.78 -24.31
CA LYS A 378 12.15 -16.37 -25.41
C LYS A 378 13.47 -15.79 -24.92
N ASN A 379 13.43 -14.94 -23.89
CA ASN A 379 14.63 -14.26 -23.38
C ASN A 379 15.55 -15.17 -22.53
N LYS A 380 15.07 -16.35 -22.12
CA LYS A 380 15.89 -17.39 -21.47
C LYS A 380 16.65 -18.28 -22.47
N ARG A 381 16.28 -18.24 -23.75
CA ARG A 381 16.96 -18.94 -24.84
C ARG A 381 18.02 -18.03 -25.43
#